data_AF-A0A6M0G277-F1
#
_entry.id   AF-A0A6M0G277-F1
#
_cell.length_a   1.000
_cell.length_b   1.000
_cell.length_c   1.000
_cell.angle_alpha   90.00
_cell.angle_beta   90.00
_cell.angle_gamma   90.00
#
_symmetry.space_group_name_H-M   'P 1'
#
loop_
_entity.id
_entity.type
_entity.pdbx_description
1 polymer ?
#
loop_
_entity_poly.entity_id
_entity_poly.type
_entity_poly.pdbx_seq_one_letter_code
_entity_poly.pdbx_strand_id
1 'polypeptide(L)'
;MSKCQLFDAINLTEAIILTDGGVAPPGTSGIIVEVFQGGEAYLVELFGGWVKAEIAGDFVLANQDEPEAFMETLGVETIYPHQLQLTKSAREAMGVREHLTAVLDSLSDELVAEVRDFAEFLQQKEKQKQLS
;
A
#
# COMPACT_ATOMS: atom_id res chain seq x y z
N MET A 1 -11.85 2.84 -16.30
CA MET A 1 -11.30 3.05 -14.94
C MET A 1 -9.81 2.78 -15.00
N SER A 2 -8.99 3.58 -14.33
CA SER A 2 -7.57 3.24 -14.16
C SER A 2 -7.47 1.99 -13.27
N LYS A 3 -6.58 1.07 -13.63
CA LYS A 3 -6.28 -0.09 -12.79
C LYS A 3 -5.54 0.40 -11.54
N CYS A 4 -5.82 -0.22 -10.40
CA CYS A 4 -5.06 0.02 -9.18
C CYS A 4 -3.63 -0.53 -9.34
N GLN A 5 -2.71 0.08 -8.62
CA GLN A 5 -1.28 -0.28 -8.56
C GLN A 5 -0.92 -0.72 -7.14
N LEU A 6 0.27 -1.31 -7.01
CA LEU A 6 0.84 -1.62 -5.70
C LEU A 6 0.88 -0.36 -4.84
N PHE A 7 0.42 -0.48 -3.59
CA PHE A 7 0.30 0.58 -2.57
C PHE A 7 -0.76 1.66 -2.84
N ASP A 8 -1.62 1.49 -3.83
CA ASP A 8 -2.82 2.31 -3.92
C ASP A 8 -3.72 2.07 -2.69
N ALA A 9 -4.21 3.16 -2.11
CA ALA A 9 -5.22 3.11 -1.07
C ALA A 9 -6.59 3.00 -1.71
N ILE A 10 -7.41 2.08 -1.22
CA ILE A 10 -8.73 1.78 -1.74
C ILE A 10 -9.77 1.78 -0.62
N ASN A 11 -11.03 1.83 -1.01
CA ASN A 11 -12.17 1.42 -0.19
C ASN A 11 -12.93 0.30 -0.89
N LEU A 12 -13.53 -0.60 -0.12
CA LEU A 12 -14.48 -1.56 -0.64
C LEU A 12 -15.77 -0.88 -1.09
N THR A 13 -16.32 -1.30 -2.23
CA THR A 13 -17.64 -0.84 -2.72
C THR A 13 -18.79 -1.75 -2.26
N GLU A 14 -18.46 -2.96 -1.82
CA GLU A 14 -19.41 -3.97 -1.32
C GLU A 14 -18.82 -4.75 -0.14
N ALA A 15 -19.67 -5.52 0.55
CA ALA A 15 -19.20 -6.37 1.65
C ALA A 15 -18.47 -7.60 1.10
N ILE A 16 -17.40 -8.01 1.78
CA ILE A 16 -16.69 -9.26 1.46
C ILE A 16 -16.59 -10.14 2.70
N ILE A 17 -16.59 -11.45 2.48
CA ILE A 17 -16.36 -12.46 3.53
C ILE A 17 -14.85 -12.64 3.66
N LEU A 18 -14.35 -12.52 4.88
CA LEU A 18 -12.94 -12.72 5.21
C LEU A 18 -12.63 -14.21 5.39
N THR A 19 -11.37 -14.58 5.22
CA THR A 19 -10.91 -15.97 5.33
C THR A 19 -11.15 -16.58 6.73
N ASP A 20 -11.15 -15.74 7.77
CA ASP A 20 -11.45 -16.14 9.16
C ASP A 20 -12.96 -16.27 9.46
N GLY A 21 -13.82 -16.00 8.47
CA GLY A 21 -15.28 -16.01 8.60
C GLY A 21 -15.89 -14.67 9.01
N GLY A 22 -15.07 -13.63 9.24
CA GLY A 22 -15.52 -12.26 9.43
C GLY A 22 -16.10 -11.63 8.17
N VAL A 23 -16.61 -10.41 8.30
CA VAL A 23 -17.15 -9.64 7.17
C VAL A 23 -16.56 -8.24 7.20
N ALA A 24 -15.91 -7.83 6.11
CA ALA A 24 -15.53 -6.44 5.89
C ALA A 24 -16.67 -5.72 5.16
N PRO A 25 -17.29 -4.68 5.76
CA PRO A 25 -18.40 -3.96 5.14
C PRO A 25 -17.96 -3.05 3.97
N PRO A 26 -18.90 -2.54 3.16
CA PRO A 26 -18.61 -1.48 2.20
C PRO A 26 -18.01 -0.27 2.90
N GLY A 27 -17.04 0.37 2.26
CA GLY A 27 -16.29 1.50 2.84
C GLY A 27 -15.08 1.09 3.68
N THR A 28 -14.85 -0.21 3.93
CA THR A 28 -13.61 -0.68 4.56
C THR A 28 -12.40 -0.24 3.74
N SER A 29 -11.47 0.43 4.42
CA SER A 29 -10.22 0.90 3.84
C SER A 29 -9.26 -0.28 3.61
N GLY A 30 -8.44 -0.19 2.57
CA GLY A 30 -7.39 -1.15 2.32
C GLY A 30 -6.25 -0.59 1.49
N ILE A 31 -5.18 -1.36 1.41
CA ILE A 31 -4.01 -1.08 0.57
C ILE A 31 -3.74 -2.27 -0.34
N ILE A 32 -3.48 -1.99 -1.62
CA ILE A 32 -3.04 -3.02 -2.57
C ILE A 32 -1.62 -3.47 -2.18
N VAL A 33 -1.46 -4.75 -1.86
CA VAL A 33 -0.16 -5.36 -1.53
C VAL A 33 0.35 -6.31 -2.61
N GLU A 34 -0.49 -6.69 -3.57
CA GLU A 34 -0.08 -7.40 -4.79
C GLU A 34 -1.04 -7.13 -5.96
N VAL A 35 -0.53 -7.13 -7.19
CA VAL A 35 -1.33 -6.97 -8.42
C VAL A 35 -1.23 -8.25 -9.26
N PHE A 36 -2.33 -8.98 -9.40
CA PHE A 36 -2.37 -10.21 -10.18
C PHE A 36 -2.74 -9.96 -11.65
N GLN A 37 -2.03 -10.63 -12.57
CA GLN A 37 -2.31 -10.64 -14.01
C GLN A 37 -2.53 -9.23 -14.59
N GLY A 38 -1.73 -8.26 -14.14
CA GLY A 38 -1.84 -6.88 -14.58
C GLY A 38 -3.17 -6.20 -14.19
N GLY A 39 -3.78 -6.59 -13.07
CA GLY A 39 -4.96 -5.96 -12.48
C GLY A 39 -6.29 -6.65 -12.81
N GLU A 40 -6.28 -7.98 -13.01
CA GLU A 40 -7.51 -8.79 -13.03
C GLU A 40 -8.01 -9.09 -11.61
N ALA A 41 -7.09 -9.17 -10.66
CA ALA A 41 -7.35 -9.28 -9.22
C ALA A 41 -6.22 -8.61 -8.43
N TYR A 42 -6.47 -8.37 -7.16
CA TYR A 42 -5.54 -7.70 -6.26
C TYR A 42 -5.48 -8.44 -4.94
N LEU A 43 -4.30 -8.54 -4.34
CA LEU A 43 -4.17 -8.87 -2.93
C LEU A 43 -4.24 -7.57 -2.14
N VAL A 44 -5.14 -7.50 -1.17
CA VAL A 44 -5.45 -6.27 -0.44
C VAL A 44 -5.39 -6.54 1.05
N GLU A 45 -4.58 -5.76 1.76
CA GLU A 45 -4.65 -5.69 3.21
C GLU A 45 -5.79 -4.75 3.61
N LEU A 46 -6.76 -5.27 4.37
CA LEU A 46 -7.95 -4.55 4.81
C LEU A 46 -7.81 -4.13 6.26
N PHE A 47 -8.23 -2.90 6.54
CA PHE A 47 -8.04 -2.27 7.84
C PHE A 47 -9.37 -2.04 8.56
N GLY A 48 -9.35 -2.26 9.88
CA GLY A 48 -10.47 -2.03 10.76
C GLY A 48 -10.36 -0.69 11.47
N GLY A 49 -10.69 -0.70 12.75
CA GLY A 49 -10.58 0.48 13.62
C GLY A 49 -9.16 0.70 14.16
N TRP A 50 -9.01 1.83 14.86
CA TRP A 50 -7.89 2.01 15.77
C TRP A 50 -8.14 1.17 17.03
N VAL A 51 -7.15 0.38 17.41
CA VAL A 51 -7.21 -0.49 18.58
C VAL A 51 -5.92 -0.41 19.40
N LYS A 52 -5.97 -0.97 20.60
CA LYS A 52 -4.81 -1.29 21.44
C LYS A 52 -4.87 -2.73 21.90
N ALA A 53 -3.70 -3.32 22.09
CA ALA A 53 -3.59 -4.63 22.70
C ALA A 53 -3.67 -4.51 24.22
N GLU A 54 -4.60 -5.25 24.84
CA GLU A 54 -4.56 -5.47 26.28
C GLU A 54 -3.54 -6.54 26.65
N ILE A 55 -3.17 -6.58 27.94
CA ILE A 55 -2.23 -7.57 28.50
C ILE A 55 -2.70 -9.01 28.25
N ALA A 56 -4.01 -9.22 28.12
CA ALA A 56 -4.61 -10.51 27.81
C ALA A 56 -4.50 -10.92 26.33
N GLY A 57 -4.08 -10.02 25.44
CA GLY A 57 -3.95 -10.25 24.00
C GLY A 57 -5.17 -9.84 23.17
N ASP A 58 -6.27 -9.42 23.80
CA ASP A 58 -7.45 -8.91 23.11
C ASP A 58 -7.24 -7.47 22.64
N PHE A 59 -7.91 -7.10 21.53
CA PHE A 59 -7.90 -5.74 21.00
C PHE A 59 -9.13 -4.95 21.49
N VAL A 60 -8.88 -3.76 22.01
CA VAL A 60 -9.92 -2.81 22.43
C VAL A 60 -9.90 -1.56 21.57
N LEU A 61 -11.07 -1.00 21.31
CA LEU A 61 -11.22 0.24 20.53
C LEU A 61 -10.41 1.38 21.17
N ALA A 62 -9.71 2.13 20.32
CA ALA A 62 -8.89 3.27 20.70
C ALA A 62 -9.10 4.42 19.73
N ASN A 63 -8.67 5.62 20.12
CA ASN A 63 -8.48 6.73 19.20
C ASN A 63 -7.06 6.75 18.65
N GLN A 64 -6.90 7.31 17.45
CA GLN A 64 -5.61 7.44 16.76
C GLN A 64 -4.54 8.15 17.59
N ASP A 65 -4.95 9.15 18.39
CA ASP A 65 -4.02 9.98 19.16
C ASP A 65 -3.58 9.33 20.48
N GLU A 66 -4.11 8.16 20.80
CA GLU A 66 -3.76 7.51 22.05
C GLU A 66 -2.43 6.77 21.97
N PRO A 67 -1.63 6.74 23.06
CA PRO A 67 -0.40 5.97 23.10
C PRO A 67 -0.67 4.49 22.82
N GLU A 68 0.20 3.88 22.02
CA GLU A 68 0.16 2.46 21.65
C GLU A 68 -1.04 2.06 20.77
N ALA A 69 -1.86 3.04 20.33
CA ALA A 69 -2.90 2.78 19.35
C ALA A 69 -2.30 2.47 17.98
N PHE A 70 -2.84 1.46 17.31
CA PHE A 70 -2.52 1.11 15.94
C PHE A 70 -3.81 0.76 15.19
N MET A 71 -3.78 0.86 13.87
CA MET A 71 -4.91 0.45 13.05
C MET A 71 -4.86 -1.06 12.87
N GLU A 72 -5.94 -1.75 13.21
CA GLU A 72 -5.97 -3.21 13.09
C GLU A 72 -6.04 -3.66 11.63
N THR A 73 -5.40 -4.78 11.33
CA THR A 73 -5.60 -5.50 10.07
C THR A 73 -6.72 -6.51 10.26
N LEU A 74 -7.79 -6.38 9.47
CA LEU A 74 -8.90 -7.33 9.42
C LEU A 74 -8.51 -8.61 8.66
N GLY A 75 -7.69 -8.47 7.63
CA GLY A 75 -7.26 -9.61 6.81
C GLY A 75 -6.54 -9.18 5.54
N VAL A 76 -5.96 -10.16 4.85
CA VAL A 76 -5.34 -9.98 3.53
C VAL A 76 -6.10 -10.85 2.55
N GLU A 77 -6.84 -10.21 1.65
CA GLU A 77 -7.83 -10.89 0.82
C GLU A 77 -7.61 -10.65 -0.68
N THR A 78 -8.03 -11.60 -1.51
CA THR A 78 -8.04 -11.43 -2.96
C THR A 78 -9.32 -10.72 -3.37
N ILE A 79 -9.19 -9.55 -3.99
CA ILE A 79 -10.31 -8.65 -4.32
C ILE A 79 -10.28 -8.28 -5.80
N TYR A 80 -11.45 -8.20 -6.41
CA TYR A 80 -11.61 -7.92 -7.84
C TYR A 80 -11.85 -6.43 -8.13
N PRO A 81 -11.49 -5.94 -9.34
CA PRO A 81 -11.58 -4.52 -9.68
C PRO A 81 -12.94 -3.85 -9.42
N HIS A 82 -14.05 -4.58 -9.58
CA HIS A 82 -15.40 -4.02 -9.39
C HIS A 82 -15.75 -3.76 -7.91
N GLN A 83 -15.01 -4.37 -6.99
CA GLN A 83 -15.21 -4.27 -5.54
C GLN A 83 -14.41 -3.13 -4.93
N LEU A 84 -13.61 -2.42 -5.74
CA LEU A 84 -12.63 -1.45 -5.28
C LEU A 84 -12.95 -0.03 -5.79
N GLN A 85 -12.80 0.93 -4.89
CA GLN A 85 -12.75 2.35 -5.21
C GLN A 85 -11.40 2.91 -4.80
N LEU A 86 -10.60 3.38 -5.76
CA LEU A 86 -9.35 4.08 -5.48
C LEU A 86 -9.61 5.37 -4.70
N THR A 87 -8.95 5.53 -3.55
CA THR A 87 -9.07 6.72 -2.69
C THR A 87 -7.84 7.60 -2.74
N LYS A 88 -6.63 7.01 -2.76
CA LYS A 88 -5.36 7.71 -2.97
C LYS A 88 -4.41 6.83 -3.78
N SER A 89 -3.67 7.44 -4.69
CA SER A 89 -2.63 6.73 -5.41
C SER A 89 -1.45 6.40 -4.51
N ALA A 90 -0.66 5.39 -4.86
CA ALA A 90 0.60 5.05 -4.19
C ALA A 90 1.52 6.27 -4.06
N ARG A 91 1.54 7.15 -5.06
CA ARG A 91 2.33 8.40 -5.03
C ARG A 91 1.87 9.39 -3.96
N GLU A 92 0.59 9.38 -3.60
CA GLU A 92 0.01 10.23 -2.56
C GLU A 92 0.08 9.57 -1.18
N ALA A 93 0.07 8.24 -1.13
CA ALA A 93 0.12 7.46 0.10
C ALA A 93 1.56 7.23 0.60
N MET A 94 2.54 7.17 -0.31
CA MET A 94 3.92 6.81 0.00
C MET A 94 4.89 7.99 -0.10
N GLY A 95 5.99 7.92 0.65
CA GLY A 95 7.13 8.79 0.45
C GLY A 95 7.82 8.51 -0.89
N VAL A 96 8.62 9.48 -1.36
CA VAL A 96 9.28 9.42 -2.68
C VAL A 96 10.21 8.20 -2.81
N ARG A 97 10.83 7.76 -1.71
CA ARG A 97 11.75 6.62 -1.71
C ARG A 97 11.00 5.31 -1.87
N GLU A 98 9.94 5.14 -1.11
CA GLU A 98 9.12 3.94 -1.11
C GLU A 98 8.37 3.80 -2.44
N HIS A 99 7.90 4.91 -3.01
CA HIS A 99 7.33 4.92 -4.35
C HIS A 99 8.35 4.54 -5.42
N LEU A 100 9.61 5.02 -5.33
CA LEU A 100 10.67 4.64 -6.26
C LEU A 100 10.96 3.13 -6.18
N THR A 101 11.03 2.55 -4.97
CA THR A 101 11.22 1.10 -4.80
C THR A 101 10.10 0.31 -5.48
N ALA A 102 8.83 0.70 -5.26
CA ALA A 102 7.68 0.04 -5.89
C ALA A 102 7.73 0.10 -7.43
N VAL A 103 8.17 1.23 -7.99
CA VAL A 103 8.38 1.35 -9.44
C VAL A 103 9.48 0.40 -9.90
N LEU A 104 10.62 0.37 -9.20
CA LEU A 104 11.76 -0.48 -9.55
C LEU A 104 11.40 -1.97 -9.60
N ASP A 105 10.58 -2.46 -8.66
CA ASP A 105 10.14 -3.86 -8.61
C ASP A 105 9.31 -4.29 -9.84
N SER A 106 8.73 -3.33 -10.56
CA SER A 106 7.91 -3.59 -11.76
C SER A 106 8.68 -3.50 -13.07
N LEU A 107 9.93 -3.01 -13.05
CA LEU A 107 10.76 -2.80 -14.24
C LEU A 107 11.58 -4.06 -14.55
N SER A 108 12.02 -4.18 -15.80
CA SER A 108 13.01 -5.20 -16.19
C SER A 108 14.41 -4.82 -15.67
N ASP A 109 15.29 -5.80 -15.51
CA ASP A 109 16.68 -5.58 -15.09
C ASP A 109 17.42 -4.56 -15.98
N GLU A 110 17.12 -4.55 -17.29
CA GLU A 110 17.68 -3.59 -18.25
C GLU A 110 17.27 -2.15 -17.90
N LEU A 111 15.99 -1.92 -17.63
CA LEU A 111 15.47 -0.60 -17.24
C LEU A 111 15.96 -0.19 -15.85
N VAL A 112 16.07 -1.13 -14.91
CA VAL A 112 16.65 -0.87 -13.59
C VAL A 112 18.11 -0.43 -13.71
N ALA A 113 18.89 -1.04 -14.61
CA ALA A 113 20.27 -0.62 -14.88
C ALA A 113 20.35 0.82 -15.42
N GLU A 114 19.45 1.21 -16.33
CA GLU A 114 19.39 2.60 -16.82
C GLU A 114 19.07 3.59 -15.70
N VAL A 115 18.14 3.26 -14.81
CA VAL A 115 17.80 4.10 -13.66
C VAL A 115 18.99 4.23 -12.70
N ARG A 116 19.74 3.16 -12.46
CA ARG A 116 20.97 3.19 -11.66
C ARG A 116 22.00 4.14 -12.28
N ASP A 117 22.29 3.98 -13.57
CA ASP A 117 23.29 4.79 -14.26
C ASP A 117 22.91 6.28 -14.24
N PHE A 118 21.62 6.59 -14.39
CA PHE A 118 21.10 7.94 -14.23
C PHE A 118 21.29 8.49 -12.81
N ALA A 119 21.03 7.67 -11.77
CA ALA A 119 21.25 8.08 -10.38
C ALA A 119 22.73 8.34 -10.08
N GLU A 120 23.64 7.52 -10.61
CA GLU A 120 25.09 7.75 -10.50
C GLU A 120 25.53 9.05 -11.18
N PHE A 121 24.99 9.34 -12.36
CA PHE A 121 25.22 10.61 -13.05
C PHE A 121 24.76 11.81 -12.18
N LEU A 122 23.58 11.74 -11.57
CA LEU A 122 23.10 12.79 -10.67
C LEU A 122 24.02 13.01 -9.47
N GLN A 123 24.51 11.94 -8.85
CA GLN A 123 25.48 12.04 -7.74
C GLN A 123 26.78 12.71 -8.17
N GLN A 124 27.31 12.37 -9.35
CA GLN A 124 28.52 13.00 -9.87
C GLN A 124 28.30 14.50 -10.13
N LYS A 125 27.14 14.86 -10.71
CA LYS A 125 26.77 16.25 -10.98
C LYS A 125 26.66 17.08 -9.70
N GLU A 126 26.11 16.53 -8.62
CA GLU A 126 26.07 17.22 -7.33
C GLU A 126 27.44 17.41 -6.71
N LYS A 127 28.30 16.38 -6.74
CA LYS A 127 29.69 16.48 -6.25
C LYS A 127 30.46 17.57 -6.99
N GLN A 128 30.32 17.66 -8.31
CA GLN A 128 30.96 18.71 -9.11
C GLN A 128 30.48 20.11 -8.75
N LYS A 129 29.18 20.29 -8.48
CA LYS A 129 28.62 21.58 -8.02
C LYS A 129 29.09 22.00 -6.63
N GLN A 130 29.46 21.06 -5.77
CA GLN A 130 29.97 21.36 -4.42
C GLN A 130 31.47 21.69 -4.42
N LEU A 131 32.19 21.33 -5.49
CA LEU A 131 33.62 21.57 -5.68
C LEU A 131 33.91 22.87 -6.48
N SER A 132 32.87 23.51 -7.01
CA SER A 132 32.91 24.77 -7.77
C SER A 132 32.42 25.94 -6.93
#